data_AF-A0A7J4RGK8-F1
#
_entry.id   AF-A0A7J4RGK8-F1
#
_cell.length_a   1.000
_cell.length_b   1.000
_cell.length_c   1.000
_cell.angle_alpha   90.00
_cell.angle_beta   90.00
_cell.angle_gamma   90.00
#
_symmetry.space_group_name_H-M   'P 1'
#
loop_
_entity.id
_entity.type
_entity.pdbx_description
1 polymer ?
#
loop_
_entity_poly.entity_id
_entity_poly.type
_entity_poly.pdbx_seq_one_letter_code
_entity_poly.pdbx_strand_id
1 'polypeptide(L)'
;VEMQDAETGLRLGHATMDVRYHAGGYEAQTVIPGQEITLLMEFQAIDAILPAGHGIRFVLSDQGEDYLAPACGNSCTVHVLPSLSTAELPLIERSDSDVLITPQSEEAANNL
;
A
#
# COMPACT_ATOMS: atom_id res chain seq x y z
N VAL A 1 1.25 2.04 5.33
CA VAL A 1 -0.05 1.36 5.10
C VAL A 1 0.22 -0.01 4.50
N GLU A 2 -0.41 -1.02 5.06
CA GLU A 2 -0.35 -2.38 4.55
C GLU A 2 -1.71 -2.75 3.94
N MET A 3 -1.68 -3.36 2.75
CA MET A 3 -2.83 -3.96 2.10
C MET A 3 -2.83 -5.46 2.40
N GLN A 4 -3.93 -5.96 2.93
CA GLN A 4 -4.10 -7.37 3.30
C GLN A 4 -5.35 -7.96 2.66
N ASP A 5 -5.30 -9.27 2.41
CA ASP A 5 -6.51 -10.07 2.21
C ASP A 5 -7.34 -10.02 3.51
N ALA A 6 -8.60 -9.58 3.39
CA ALA A 6 -9.47 -9.41 4.53
C ALA A 6 -9.83 -10.73 5.22
N GLU A 7 -9.84 -11.85 4.48
CA GLU A 7 -10.20 -13.17 5.00
C GLU A 7 -9.01 -13.85 5.67
N THR A 8 -7.88 -13.94 4.97
CA THR A 8 -6.71 -14.70 5.44
C THR A 8 -5.72 -13.86 6.24
N GLY A 9 -5.74 -12.54 6.08
CA GLY A 9 -4.73 -11.63 6.63
C GLY A 9 -3.40 -11.66 5.87
N LEU A 10 -3.32 -12.34 4.73
CA LEU A 10 -2.13 -12.33 3.88
C LEU A 10 -1.79 -10.90 3.44
N ARG A 11 -0.54 -10.47 3.62
CA ARG A 11 -0.05 -9.19 3.10
C ARG A 11 0.04 -9.23 1.58
N LEU A 12 -0.73 -8.37 0.92
CA LEU A 12 -0.78 -8.21 -0.54
C LEU A 12 0.18 -7.13 -1.03
N GLY A 13 0.35 -6.06 -0.26
CA GLY A 13 1.18 -4.93 -0.66
C GLY A 13 1.38 -3.93 0.47
N HIS A 14 2.22 -2.93 0.23
CA HIS A 14 2.42 -1.85 1.19
C HIS A 14 2.77 -0.53 0.49
N ALA A 15 2.51 0.55 1.21
CA ALA A 15 2.90 1.92 0.87
C ALA A 15 3.47 2.57 2.13
N THR A 16 4.63 3.21 2.01
CA THR A 16 5.28 3.93 3.13
C THR A 16 5.71 5.29 2.64
N MET A 17 5.59 6.31 3.50
CA MET A 17 5.91 7.69 3.15
C MET A 17 6.40 8.44 4.38
N ASP A 18 7.36 9.33 4.18
CA ASP A 18 7.72 10.37 5.15
C ASP A 18 6.73 11.55 5.02
N VAL A 19 6.17 11.97 6.16
CA VAL A 19 5.15 13.02 6.25
C VAL A 19 5.58 14.35 5.61
N ARG A 20 6.88 14.63 5.50
CA ARG A 20 7.40 15.83 4.83
C ARG A 20 7.09 15.82 3.33
N TYR A 21 6.91 14.66 2.74
CA TYR A 21 6.55 14.48 1.34
C TYR A 21 5.07 14.16 1.16
N HIS A 22 4.21 14.56 2.10
CA HIS A 22 2.77 14.26 2.05
C HIS A 22 2.10 14.67 0.72
N ALA A 23 2.62 15.69 0.03
CA ALA A 23 2.07 16.19 -1.23
C ALA A 23 2.57 15.40 -2.46
N GLY A 24 3.38 14.36 -2.26
CA GLY A 24 4.05 13.63 -3.31
C GLY A 24 5.28 14.36 -3.88
N GLY A 25 5.97 13.69 -4.80
CA GLY A 25 7.17 14.20 -5.45
C GLY A 25 8.42 14.17 -4.57
N TYR A 26 9.38 15.04 -4.88
CA TYR A 26 10.73 15.03 -4.30
C TYR A 26 11.03 16.25 -3.43
N GLU A 27 10.07 17.14 -3.24
CA GLU A 27 10.24 18.38 -2.46
C GLU A 27 9.68 18.20 -1.05
N ALA A 28 10.56 18.31 -0.06
CA ALA A 28 10.18 18.16 1.34
C ALA A 28 9.49 19.43 1.87
N GLN A 29 8.39 19.26 2.59
CA GLN A 29 7.62 20.33 3.22
C GLN A 29 7.73 20.24 4.74
N THR A 30 7.78 21.39 5.41
CA THR A 30 7.75 21.45 6.87
C THR A 30 6.36 21.09 7.37
N VAL A 31 6.27 20.06 8.21
CA VAL A 31 5.05 19.66 8.92
C VAL A 31 5.18 20.10 10.38
N ILE A 32 4.15 20.77 10.90
CA ILE A 32 4.12 21.24 12.29
C ILE A 32 3.09 20.44 13.12
N PRO A 33 3.31 20.29 14.44
CA PRO A 33 2.34 19.60 15.30
C PRO A 33 0.94 20.23 15.24
N GLY A 34 -0.09 19.39 15.21
CA GLY A 34 -1.50 19.81 15.15
C GLY A 34 -2.01 20.17 13.74
N GLN A 35 -1.16 20.09 12.73
CA GLN A 35 -1.56 20.26 11.33
C GLN A 35 -2.27 18.99 10.81
N GLU A 36 -3.42 19.17 10.19
CA GLU A 36 -4.03 18.13 9.36
C GLU A 36 -3.39 18.16 7.97
N ILE A 37 -2.90 17.01 7.50
CA ILE A 37 -2.28 16.86 6.19
C ILE A 37 -2.86 15.65 5.46
N THR A 38 -2.94 15.73 4.13
CA THR A 38 -3.27 14.59 3.27
C THR A 38 -1.98 13.96 2.77
N LEU A 39 -1.78 12.67 3.04
CA LEU A 39 -0.65 11.89 2.54
C LEU A 39 -1.02 11.24 1.20
N LEU A 40 -0.47 11.76 0.10
CA LEU A 40 -0.62 11.21 -1.24
C LEU A 40 0.38 10.07 -1.45
N MET A 41 -0.01 8.86 -1.06
CA MET A 41 0.87 7.69 -1.12
C MET A 41 0.57 6.79 -2.30
N GLU A 42 1.60 6.12 -2.79
CA GLU A 42 1.51 5.10 -3.84
C GLU A 42 1.92 3.73 -3.26
N PHE A 43 1.17 2.69 -3.62
CA PHE A 43 1.56 1.32 -3.32
C PHE A 43 2.70 0.89 -4.24
N GLN A 44 3.65 0.14 -3.68
CA GLN A 44 4.63 -0.57 -4.51
C GLN A 44 3.92 -1.53 -5.46
N ALA A 45 4.58 -1.91 -6.56
CA ALA A 45 4.04 -2.88 -7.51
C ALA A 45 3.60 -4.16 -6.77
N ILE A 46 2.36 -4.59 -7.04
CA ILE A 46 1.73 -5.75 -6.42
C ILE A 46 1.60 -6.84 -7.48
N ASP A 47 2.10 -8.04 -7.16
CA ASP A 47 1.84 -9.26 -7.91
C ASP A 47 1.17 -10.26 -6.96
N ALA A 48 -0.16 -10.18 -6.89
CA ALA A 48 -0.95 -10.99 -5.97
C ALA A 48 -2.31 -11.34 -6.60
N ILE A 49 -2.82 -12.53 -6.28
CA ILE A 49 -4.15 -12.99 -6.66
C ILE A 49 -5.04 -12.89 -5.42
N LEU A 50 -6.13 -12.12 -5.53
CA LEU A 50 -7.18 -12.07 -4.52
C LEU A 50 -8.35 -12.97 -4.98
N PRO A 51 -8.67 -14.06 -4.25
CA PRO A 51 -9.77 -14.94 -4.64
C PRO A 51 -11.12 -14.23 -4.68
N ALA A 52 -12.02 -14.70 -5.55
CA ALA A 52 -13.38 -14.18 -5.61
C ALA A 52 -14.09 -14.31 -4.25
N GLY A 53 -14.74 -13.24 -3.81
CA GLY A 53 -15.43 -13.17 -2.51
C GLY A 53 -14.56 -12.69 -1.36
N HIS A 54 -13.23 -12.64 -1.52
CA HIS A 54 -12.36 -12.01 -0.53
C HIS A 54 -12.42 -10.48 -0.64
N GLY A 55 -12.16 -9.81 0.49
CA GLY A 55 -12.07 -8.35 0.57
C GLY A 55 -10.64 -7.85 0.66
N ILE A 56 -10.47 -6.54 0.49
CA ILE A 56 -9.21 -5.84 0.77
C ILE A 56 -9.36 -5.14 2.13
N ARG A 57 -8.38 -5.35 3.02
CA ARG A 57 -8.25 -4.64 4.29
C ARG A 57 -7.01 -3.76 4.27
N PHE A 58 -7.18 -2.48 4.59
CA PHE A 58 -6.07 -1.55 4.78
C PHE A 58 -5.74 -1.40 6.26
N VAL A 59 -4.48 -1.63 6.61
CA VAL A 59 -3.96 -1.42 7.96
C VAL A 59 -3.06 -0.19 7.94
N LEU A 60 -3.44 0.84 8.70
CA LEU A 60 -2.70 2.09 8.80
C LEU A 60 -1.88 2.10 10.09
N SER A 61 -0.60 2.42 9.97
CA SER A 61 0.38 2.46 11.06
C SER A 61 1.31 3.65 10.83
N ASP A 62 1.74 4.28 11.92
CA ASP A 62 2.75 5.35 11.91
C ASP A 62 4.19 4.80 12.04
N GLN A 63 4.32 3.49 12.22
CA GLN A 63 5.57 2.73 12.13
C GLN A 63 5.54 1.83 10.89
N GLY A 64 6.66 1.73 10.18
CA GLY A 64 6.81 0.85 9.02
C GLY A 64 8.15 0.13 9.06
N GLU A 65 8.18 -1.10 8.54
CA GLU A 65 9.38 -1.95 8.48
C GLU A 65 10.55 -1.29 7.72
N ASP A 66 10.24 -0.41 6.75
CA ASP A 66 11.22 0.15 5.80
C ASP A 66 11.51 1.65 6.00
N TYR A 67 11.10 2.26 7.12
CA TYR A 67 11.41 3.66 7.40
C TYR A 67 11.98 3.88 8.80
N LEU A 68 12.95 4.78 8.89
CA LEU A 68 13.47 5.23 10.18
C LEU A 68 12.41 6.09 10.87
N ALA A 69 12.13 5.77 12.14
CA ALA A 69 11.24 6.58 12.96
C ALA A 69 11.72 8.05 12.98
N PRO A 70 10.80 9.03 13.03
CA PRO A 70 11.17 10.45 13.10
C PRO A 70 12.03 10.71 14.34
N ALA A 71 12.97 11.65 14.24
CA ALA A 71 13.96 11.93 15.30
C ALA A 71 13.33 12.32 16.66
N CYS A 72 12.08 12.75 16.67
CA CYS A 72 11.34 13.08 17.89
C CYS A 72 10.70 11.85 18.59
N GLY A 73 10.82 10.65 18.03
CA GLY A 73 10.33 9.40 18.61
C GLY A 73 8.84 9.49 18.98
N ASN A 74 8.51 9.04 20.20
CA ASN A 74 7.14 9.01 20.72
C ASN A 74 6.51 10.40 20.93
N SER A 75 7.26 11.49 20.75
CA SER A 75 6.72 12.85 20.88
C SER A 75 6.02 13.33 19.60
N CYS A 76 6.17 12.61 18.49
CA CYS A 76 5.59 12.93 17.18
C CYS A 76 4.70 11.78 16.69
N THR A 77 3.64 11.49 17.41
CA THR A 77 2.63 10.51 16.98
C THR A 77 1.82 11.04 15.81
N VAL A 78 1.55 10.20 14.81
CA VAL A 78 0.65 10.54 13.72
C VAL A 78 -0.73 9.96 14.01
N HIS A 79 -1.76 10.81 14.04
CA HIS A 79 -3.14 10.37 14.12
C HIS A 79 -3.71 10.23 12.70
N VAL A 80 -4.13 9.02 12.34
CA VAL A 80 -4.77 8.75 11.04
C VAL A 80 -6.28 8.94 11.17
N LEU A 81 -6.91 9.53 10.14
CA LEU A 81 -8.36 9.71 10.05
C LEU A 81 -8.93 8.81 8.93
N PRO A 82 -9.25 7.53 9.20
CA PRO A 82 -9.66 6.59 8.15
C PRO A 82 -10.94 7.00 7.44
N SER A 83 -11.88 7.64 8.15
CA SER A 83 -13.16 8.09 7.59
C SER A 83 -13.03 9.20 6.54
N LEU A 84 -11.90 9.90 6.50
CA LEU A 84 -11.58 10.92 5.51
C LEU A 84 -10.59 10.43 4.45
N SER A 85 -10.15 9.17 4.55
CA SER A 85 -9.15 8.58 3.65
C SER A 85 -9.84 7.88 2.48
N THR A 86 -9.27 8.02 1.29
CA THR A 86 -9.73 7.34 0.07
C THR A 86 -8.61 6.48 -0.50
N ALA A 87 -8.95 5.27 -0.94
CA ALA A 87 -8.04 4.41 -1.70
C ALA A 87 -8.56 4.27 -3.13
N GLU A 88 -7.67 4.44 -4.10
CA GLU A 88 -7.97 4.28 -5.52
C GLU A 88 -7.18 3.08 -6.05
N LEU A 89 -7.88 2.16 -6.72
CA LEU A 89 -7.30 0.97 -7.33
C LEU A 89 -7.75 0.97 -8.80
N PRO A 90 -6.84 1.18 -9.77
CA PRO A 90 -7.21 1.13 -11.17
C PRO A 90 -7.55 -0.33 -11.54
N LEU A 91 -8.84 -0.59 -11.74
CA LEU A 91 -9.31 -1.88 -12.22
C LEU A 91 -9.08 -1.93 -13.73
N ILE A 92 -8.26 -2.89 -14.16
CA ILE A 92 -8.01 -3.18 -15.57
C ILE A 92 -8.59 -4.57 -15.83
N GLU A 93 -9.64 -4.64 -16.65
CA GLU A 93 -10.14 -5.91 -17.16
C GLU A 93 -9.20 -6.38 -18.28
N ARG A 94 -8.55 -7.52 -18.07
CA ARG A 94 -7.73 -8.19 -19.10
C ARG A 94 -8.47 -9.42 -19.59
N SER A 95 -8.54 -9.56 -20.91
CA SER A 95 -9.00 -10.77 -21.57
C SER A 95 -7.83 -11.70 -21.90
N ASP A 96 -8.11 -12.95 -22.28
CA ASP A 96 -7.08 -13.92 -22.67
C ASP A 96 -6.21 -13.42 -23.85
N SER A 97 -6.71 -12.49 -24.68
CA SER A 97 -5.92 -11.87 -25.74
C SER A 97 -4.91 -10.81 -25.24
N ASP A 98 -5.04 -10.33 -24.00
CA ASP A 98 -4.18 -9.32 -23.40
C ASP A 98 -3.07 -9.92 -22.53
N VAL A 99 -3.08 -11.25 -22.34
CA VAL A 99 -2.16 -11.97 -21.48
C VAL A 99 -1.13 -12.71 -22.35
N LEU A 100 0.15 -12.38 -22.16
CA LEU A 100 1.24 -13.19 -22.70
C LEU A 100 1.43 -14.43 -21.83
N ILE A 101 0.88 -15.56 -22.26
CA ILE A 101 1.18 -16.85 -21.65
C ILE A 101 2.50 -17.36 -22.23
N THR A 102 3.55 -17.33 -21.42
CA THR A 102 4.83 -17.95 -21.78
C THR A 102 4.71 -19.47 -21.63
N PRO A 103 5.35 -20.28 -22.51
CA PRO A 103 5.36 -21.72 -22.36
C PRO A 103 5.91 -22.10 -20.98
N GLN A 104 5.09 -22.79 -20.18
CA GLN A 104 5.49 -23.32 -18.88
C GLN A 104 5.89 -24.79 -19.07
N SER A 105 7.00 -25.22 -18.44
CA SER A 105 7.28 -26.66 -18.33
C SER A 105 6.23 -27.33 -17.44
N GLU A 106 6.06 -28.64 -17.54
CA GLU A 106 5.15 -29.39 -16.63
C GLU A 106 5.53 -29.19 -15.15
N GLU A 107 6.80 -28.91 -14.88
CA GLU A 107 7.39 -28.71 -13.56
C GLU A 107 7.33 -27.25 -13.06
N ALA A 108 6.70 -26.33 -13.79
CA ALA A 108 6.68 -24.93 -13.40
C ALA A 108 5.96 -24.74 -12.06
N ALA A 109 6.55 -23.89 -11.21
CA ALA A 109 6.05 -23.62 -9.85
C ALA A 109 4.60 -23.11 -9.80
N ASN A 110 4.10 -22.60 -10.93
CA ASN A 110 2.78 -21.99 -11.06
C ASN A 110 1.72 -22.97 -11.61
N ASN A 111 2.06 -24.23 -11.87
CA ASN A 111 1.14 -25.26 -12.36
C ASN A 111 0.37 -25.99 -11.24
N LEU A 112 0.45 -25.52 -9.99
CA LEU A 112 -0.17 -26.14 -8.81
C LEU A 112 -1.63 -25.72 -8.62
#